data_AF-A0A5D4NIV5-F1
#
_entry.id   AF-A0A5D4NIV5-F1
#
_cell.length_a   1.000
_cell.length_b   1.000
_cell.length_c   1.000
_cell.angle_alpha   90.00
_cell.angle_beta   90.00
_cell.angle_gamma   90.00
#
_symmetry.space_group_name_H-M   'P 1'
#
loop_
_entity.id
_entity.type
_entity.pdbx_description
1 polymer ?
#
loop_
_entity_poly.entity_id
_entity_poly.type
_entity_poly.pdbx_seq_one_letter_code
_entity_poly.pdbx_strand_id
1 'polypeptide(L)'
;MTSRENKVATILFIVGVLSIAVGIISGLYYWSQADFAELGISRARVGWGMVINGAVAGIVFFGFAEIIKLLQGIFNQGEPHIPKAAPTVAEEPALAAANKAKGVPESEKEQIQKFYEAQGRTVEKIELAEKEDFFVVTVDGQKELIELGGFKPVIYPYET
;
A
#
# COMPACT_ATOMS: atom_id res chain seq x y z
N MET A 1 -9.35 9.35 16.33
CA MET A 1 -8.21 9.27 15.39
C MET A 1 -7.48 7.95 15.56
N THR A 2 -7.81 6.95 14.75
CA THR A 2 -7.02 5.71 14.58
C THR A 2 -7.26 5.23 13.16
N SER A 3 -6.69 5.92 12.16
CA SER A 3 -6.38 5.26 10.90
C SER A 3 -5.31 4.23 11.23
N ARG A 4 -5.59 2.94 11.02
CA ARG A 4 -4.59 1.85 11.16
C ARG A 4 -3.67 1.84 9.93
N GLU A 5 -3.17 3.01 9.52
CA GLU A 5 -2.11 3.04 8.52
C GLU A 5 -0.88 2.33 9.10
N ASN A 6 -0.29 1.41 8.33
CA ASN A 6 0.94 0.76 8.72
C ASN A 6 2.11 1.73 8.55
N LYS A 7 2.26 2.64 9.53
CA LYS A 7 3.31 3.68 9.52
C LYS A 7 4.70 3.08 9.32
N VAL A 8 4.95 1.88 9.85
CA VAL A 8 6.24 1.19 9.72
C VAL A 8 6.48 0.78 8.27
N ALA A 9 5.50 0.14 7.62
CA ALA A 9 5.59 -0.21 6.20
C ALA A 9 5.76 1.02 5.31
N THR A 10 5.04 2.11 5.59
CA THR A 10 5.17 3.37 4.85
C THR A 10 6.58 3.96 4.98
N ILE A 11 7.15 3.95 6.19
CA ILE A 11 8.53 4.42 6.43
C ILE A 11 9.53 3.54 5.66
N LEU A 12 9.39 2.21 5.71
CA LEU A 12 10.26 1.28 4.99
C LEU A 12 10.19 1.51 3.47
N PHE A 13 8.99 1.75 2.94
CA PHE A 13 8.81 2.10 1.53
C PHE A 13 9.54 3.40 1.17
N ILE A 14 9.40 4.45 1.98
CA ILE A 14 10.10 5.72 1.76
C ILE A 14 11.62 5.52 1.80
N VAL A 15 12.15 4.77 2.77
CA VAL A 15 13.57 4.45 2.87
C VAL A 15 14.05 3.67 1.64
N GLY A 16 13.23 2.76 1.11
CA GLY A 16 13.52 2.04 -0.13
C GLY A 16 13.65 2.98 -1.33
N VAL A 17 12.69 3.89 -1.52
CA VAL A 17 12.74 4.92 -2.58
C VAL A 17 14.00 5.79 -2.45
N LEU A 18 14.30 6.26 -1.25
CA LEU A 18 15.49 7.09 -0.99
C LEU A 18 16.78 6.33 -1.27
N SER A 19 16.86 5.05 -0.92
CA SER A 19 18.04 4.21 -1.18
C SER A 19 18.32 4.08 -2.68
N ILE A 20 17.28 3.89 -3.49
CA ILE A 20 17.40 3.84 -4.96
C ILE A 20 17.83 5.20 -5.49
N ALA A 21 17.17 6.27 -5.06
CA ALA A 21 17.48 7.62 -5.51
C ALA A 21 18.93 8.00 -5.22
N VAL A 22 19.40 7.73 -3.99
CA VAL A 22 20.80 7.95 -3.59
C VAL A 22 21.75 7.11 -4.44
N GLY A 23 21.46 5.82 -4.65
CA GLY A 23 22.30 4.97 -5.51
C GLY A 23 22.42 5.48 -6.95
N ILE A 24 21.31 5.95 -7.53
CA ILE A 24 21.29 6.56 -8.87
C ILE A 24 22.10 7.85 -8.90
N ILE A 25 21.84 8.78 -7.97
CA ILE A 25 22.52 10.07 -7.91
C ILE A 25 24.03 9.87 -7.70
N SER A 26 24.42 9.00 -6.76
CA SER A 26 25.83 8.65 -6.54
C SER A 26 26.45 8.01 -7.77
N GLY A 27 25.76 7.08 -8.43
CA GLY A 27 26.25 6.45 -9.66
C GLY A 27 26.50 7.47 -10.78
N LEU A 28 25.57 8.39 -10.99
CA LEU A 28 25.69 9.49 -11.97
C LEU A 28 26.79 10.49 -11.58
N TYR A 29 26.98 10.74 -10.29
CA TYR A 29 28.05 11.60 -9.78
C TYR A 29 29.43 11.01 -10.10
N TYR A 30 29.65 9.72 -9.79
CA TYR A 30 30.89 9.03 -10.17
C TYR A 30 31.07 8.96 -11.68
N TRP A 31 30.00 8.82 -12.44
CA TRP A 31 30.05 8.82 -13.92
C TRP A 31 30.36 10.19 -14.54
N SER A 32 30.00 11.31 -13.88
CA SER A 32 30.08 12.66 -14.47
C SER A 32 31.28 13.50 -14.01
N GLN A 33 31.82 13.27 -12.81
CA GLN A 33 32.95 14.04 -12.28
C GLN A 33 34.35 13.75 -12.87
N ALA A 34 35.01 14.81 -13.36
CA ALA A 34 36.35 14.74 -13.97
C ALA A 34 37.46 14.30 -12.99
N ASP A 35 37.27 14.56 -11.70
CA ASP A 35 38.19 14.17 -10.63
C ASP A 35 38.40 12.65 -10.55
N PHE A 36 37.45 11.87 -11.09
CA PHE A 36 37.53 10.41 -11.17
C PHE A 36 38.02 9.90 -12.53
N ALA A 37 38.59 10.77 -13.38
CA ALA A 37 39.11 10.37 -14.69
C ALA A 37 40.26 9.34 -14.59
N GLU A 38 41.05 9.39 -13.52
CA GLU A 38 42.13 8.44 -13.25
C GLU A 38 41.64 6.99 -13.08
N LEU A 39 40.35 6.80 -12.75
CA LEU A 39 39.73 5.49 -12.64
C LEU A 39 39.46 4.85 -14.02
N GLY A 40 39.48 5.62 -15.13
CA GLY A 40 39.28 5.09 -16.48
C GLY A 40 38.02 4.21 -16.60
N ILE A 41 38.18 2.99 -17.13
CA ILE A 41 37.07 2.01 -17.27
C ILE A 41 36.47 1.61 -15.90
N SER A 42 37.24 1.67 -14.82
CA SER A 42 36.74 1.31 -13.48
C SER A 42 35.75 2.34 -12.92
N ARG A 43 35.73 3.57 -13.44
CA ARG A 43 34.72 4.59 -13.12
C ARG A 43 33.30 4.14 -13.45
N ALA A 44 33.12 3.57 -14.64
CA ALA A 44 31.84 3.00 -15.07
C ALA A 44 31.41 1.86 -14.15
N ARG A 45 32.35 0.99 -13.76
CA ARG A 45 32.09 -0.13 -12.85
C ARG A 45 31.66 0.35 -11.46
N VAL A 46 32.33 1.36 -10.91
CA VAL A 46 31.96 1.94 -9.61
C VAL A 46 30.59 2.62 -9.68
N GLY A 47 30.34 3.40 -10.74
CA GLY A 47 29.06 4.06 -10.95
C GLY A 47 27.89 3.06 -11.03
N TRP A 48 28.04 2.01 -11.86
CA TRP A 48 27.05 0.93 -11.94
C TRP A 48 26.91 0.16 -10.61
N GLY A 49 28.01 -0.05 -9.89
CA GLY A 49 28.00 -0.65 -8.56
C GLY A 49 27.14 0.14 -7.58
N MET A 50 27.22 1.48 -7.59
CA MET A 50 26.38 2.34 -6.74
C MET A 50 24.90 2.24 -7.09
N VAL A 51 24.57 2.24 -8.38
CA VAL A 51 23.19 2.08 -8.86
C VAL A 51 22.62 0.73 -8.44
N ILE A 52 23.36 -0.36 -8.70
CA ILE A 52 22.93 -1.72 -8.37
C ILE A 52 22.77 -1.88 -6.86
N ASN A 53 23.71 -1.37 -6.06
CA ASN A 53 23.62 -1.47 -4.60
C ASN A 53 22.40 -0.71 -4.05
N GLY A 54 22.14 0.51 -4.55
CA GLY A 54 20.94 1.26 -4.19
C GLY A 54 19.65 0.56 -4.62
N ALA A 55 19.63 -0.04 -5.81
CA ALA A 55 18.51 -0.84 -6.31
C ALA A 55 18.25 -2.07 -5.44
N VAL A 56 19.29 -2.85 -5.12
CA VAL A 56 19.18 -4.04 -4.27
C VAL A 56 18.69 -3.66 -2.87
N ALA A 57 19.27 -2.63 -2.25
CA ALA A 57 18.83 -2.15 -0.95
C ALA A 57 17.36 -1.70 -0.99
N GLY A 58 16.97 -0.93 -2.01
CA GLY A 58 15.59 -0.48 -2.20
C GLY A 58 14.59 -1.63 -2.33
N ILE A 59 14.92 -2.64 -3.16
CA ILE A 59 14.09 -3.84 -3.35
C ILE A 59 13.93 -4.60 -2.02
N VAL A 60 15.00 -4.72 -1.23
CA VAL A 60 14.94 -5.35 0.11
C VAL A 60 13.99 -4.58 1.03
N PHE A 61 14.07 -3.25 1.06
CA PHE A 61 13.17 -2.43 1.87
C PHE A 61 11.71 -2.51 1.41
N PHE A 62 11.45 -2.57 0.10
CA PHE A 62 10.10 -2.83 -0.41
C PHE A 62 9.59 -4.21 0.01
N GLY A 63 10.43 -5.24 -0.07
CA GLY A 63 10.09 -6.57 0.43
C GLY A 63 9.69 -6.56 1.90
N PHE A 64 10.45 -5.86 2.76
CA PHE A 64 10.08 -5.73 4.17
C PHE A 64 8.82 -4.90 4.39
N ALA A 65 8.62 -3.81 3.64
CA ALA A 65 7.39 -3.02 3.74
C ALA A 65 6.15 -3.89 3.47
N GLU A 66 6.18 -4.72 2.43
CA GLU A 66 5.08 -5.62 2.08
C GLU A 66 4.88 -6.72 3.13
N ILE A 67 5.95 -7.34 3.64
CA ILE A 67 5.84 -8.33 4.73
C ILE A 67 5.18 -7.71 5.97
N ILE A 68 5.55 -6.48 6.33
CA ILE A 68 5.01 -5.80 7.49
C ILE A 68 3.54 -5.41 7.28
N LYS A 69 3.13 -4.99 6.07
CA LYS A 69 1.70 -4.80 5.72
C LYS A 69 0.90 -6.08 5.91
N LEU A 70 1.39 -7.18 5.33
CA LEU A 70 0.72 -8.49 5.43
C LEU A 70 0.56 -8.93 6.89
N LEU A 71 1.62 -8.79 7.71
CA LEU A 71 1.54 -9.13 9.13
C LEU A 71 0.53 -8.25 9.88
N GLN A 72 0.46 -6.96 9.57
CA GLN A 72 -0.54 -6.07 10.16
C GLN A 72 -1.95 -6.43 9.71
N GLY A 73 -2.15 -6.82 8.46
CA GLY A 73 -3.43 -7.32 7.96
C GLY A 73 -3.89 -8.57 8.70
N ILE A 74 -3.01 -9.57 8.87
CA ILE A 74 -3.33 -10.79 9.66
C ILE A 74 -3.67 -10.43 11.10
N PHE A 75 -2.89 -9.53 11.72
CA PHE A 75 -3.14 -9.08 13.08
C PHE A 75 -4.51 -8.40 13.20
N ASN A 76 -4.88 -7.56 12.23
CA ASN A 76 -6.17 -6.88 12.19
C ASN A 76 -7.34 -7.86 12.04
N GLN A 77 -7.18 -8.92 11.24
CA GLN A 77 -8.19 -9.98 11.06
C GLN A 77 -8.42 -10.82 12.33
N GLY A 78 -7.41 -10.92 13.21
CA GLY A 78 -7.48 -11.73 14.43
C GLY A 78 -8.03 -11.00 15.66
N GLU A 79 -8.17 -9.67 15.63
CA GLU A 79 -8.75 -8.92 16.73
C GLU A 79 -10.29 -8.94 16.66
N PRO A 80 -10.99 -9.34 17.74
CA PRO A 80 -12.43 -9.13 17.82
C PRO A 80 -12.72 -7.65 17.63
N HIS A 81 -13.56 -7.31 16.65
CA HIS A 81 -14.08 -5.95 16.50
C HIS A 81 -14.81 -5.57 17.80
N ILE A 82 -14.12 -4.89 18.72
CA ILE A 82 -14.78 -4.21 19.82
C ILE A 82 -15.50 -3.03 19.16
N PRO A 83 -16.84 -3.01 19.13
CA PRO A 83 -17.59 -1.91 18.56
C PRO A 83 -17.18 -0.66 19.34
N LYS A 84 -16.50 0.26 18.65
CA LYS A 84 -16.19 1.56 19.24
C LYS A 84 -17.53 2.26 19.38
N ALA A 85 -18.00 2.40 20.61
CA ALA A 85 -19.24 3.10 20.93
C ALA A 85 -19.33 4.37 20.10
N ALA A 86 -20.41 4.48 19.33
CA ALA A 86 -20.66 5.60 18.42
C ALA A 86 -20.50 6.92 19.19
N PRO A 87 -19.63 7.84 18.76
CA PRO A 87 -19.73 9.21 19.22
C PRO A 87 -21.01 9.79 18.61
N THR A 88 -21.84 10.29 19.50
CA THR A 88 -23.11 10.97 19.26
C THR A 88 -23.01 12.02 18.15
N VAL A 89 -24.08 12.09 17.36
CA VAL A 89 -24.37 13.01 16.25
C VAL A 89 -23.86 14.44 16.51
N ALA A 90 -23.04 14.94 15.60
CA ALA A 90 -22.89 16.37 15.30
C ALA A 90 -22.77 16.52 13.77
N GLU A 91 -23.66 17.33 13.19
CA GLU A 91 -23.78 17.59 11.75
C GLU A 91 -22.57 18.34 11.16
N GLU A 92 -22.15 17.87 9.97
CA GLU A 92 -21.61 18.61 8.81
C GLU A 92 -20.26 19.36 8.90
N PRO A 93 -19.65 19.80 7.75
CA PRO A 93 -19.22 19.03 6.57
C PRO A 93 -17.76 19.40 6.17
N ALA A 94 -17.01 18.54 5.45
CA ALA A 94 -15.91 18.92 4.51
C ALA A 94 -14.91 17.78 4.19
N LEU A 95 -14.76 16.77 5.05
CA LEU A 95 -13.70 15.75 4.85
C LEU A 95 -14.12 14.54 4.00
N ALA A 96 -15.42 14.35 3.76
CA ALA A 96 -15.94 13.28 2.92
C ALA A 96 -15.64 13.43 1.40
N ALA A 97 -15.10 14.59 0.98
CA ALA A 97 -14.81 14.87 -0.43
C ALA A 97 -13.39 14.50 -0.86
N ALA A 98 -12.44 14.34 0.07
CA ALA A 98 -11.03 14.15 -0.29
C ALA A 98 -10.69 12.71 -0.74
N ASN A 99 -11.39 11.69 -0.20
CA ASN A 99 -11.14 10.28 -0.56
C ASN A 99 -12.00 9.76 -1.72
N LYS A 100 -13.04 10.48 -2.16
CA LYS A 100 -13.88 10.09 -3.31
C LYS A 100 -13.23 10.33 -4.68
N ALA A 101 -12.10 11.06 -4.74
CA ALA A 101 -11.46 11.43 -6.01
C ALA A 101 -10.43 10.41 -6.51
N LYS A 102 -9.95 9.48 -5.67
CA LYS A 102 -9.16 8.33 -6.11
C LYS A 102 -10.14 7.19 -6.37
N GLY A 103 -10.33 6.80 -7.63
CA GLY A 103 -11.05 5.57 -7.93
C GLY A 103 -10.36 4.37 -7.28
N VAL A 104 -11.11 3.29 -7.03
CA VAL A 104 -10.53 2.03 -6.54
C VAL A 104 -9.46 1.55 -7.54
N PRO A 105 -8.21 1.31 -7.11
CA PRO A 105 -7.15 0.73 -7.92
C PRO A 105 -7.62 -0.51 -8.70
N GLU A 106 -7.22 -0.62 -9.97
CA GLU A 106 -7.71 -1.69 -10.84
C GLU A 106 -7.29 -3.09 -10.35
N SER A 107 -6.11 -3.20 -9.74
CA SER A 107 -5.63 -4.44 -9.11
C SER A 107 -6.52 -4.91 -7.96
N GLU A 108 -7.03 -3.98 -7.16
CA GLU A 108 -7.91 -4.29 -6.03
C GLU A 108 -9.30 -4.67 -6.51
N LYS A 109 -9.83 -3.97 -7.53
CA LYS A 109 -11.10 -4.35 -8.17
C LYS A 109 -11.05 -5.77 -8.72
N GLU A 110 -9.98 -6.12 -9.44
CA GLU A 110 -9.83 -7.46 -10.02
C GLU A 110 -9.78 -8.53 -8.93
N GLN A 111 -9.12 -8.25 -7.80
CA GLN A 111 -9.04 -9.15 -6.67
C GLN A 111 -10.40 -9.35 -5.97
N ILE A 112 -11.15 -8.26 -5.74
CA ILE A 112 -12.50 -8.29 -5.17
C ILE A 112 -13.45 -9.06 -6.10
N GLN A 113 -13.40 -8.77 -7.40
CA GLN A 113 -14.25 -9.42 -8.38
C GLN A 113 -13.97 -10.93 -8.43
N LYS A 114 -12.70 -11.35 -8.52
CA LYS A 114 -12.31 -12.77 -8.47
C LYS A 114 -12.77 -13.46 -7.19
N PHE A 115 -12.71 -12.77 -6.05
CA PHE A 115 -13.13 -13.32 -4.76
C PHE A 115 -14.63 -13.61 -4.70
N TYR A 116 -15.47 -12.70 -5.19
CA TYR A 116 -16.93 -12.89 -5.24
C TYR A 116 -17.36 -13.84 -6.38
N GLU A 117 -16.70 -13.80 -7.54
CA GLU A 117 -16.93 -14.75 -8.63
C GLU A 117 -16.63 -16.19 -8.20
N ALA A 118 -15.56 -16.41 -7.44
CA ALA A 118 -15.26 -17.73 -6.86
C ALA A 118 -16.35 -18.24 -5.89
N GLN A 119 -17.17 -17.35 -5.34
CA GLN A 119 -18.33 -17.66 -4.51
C GLN A 119 -19.64 -17.72 -5.31
N GLY A 120 -19.60 -17.52 -6.63
CA GLY A 120 -20.78 -17.46 -7.49
C GLY A 120 -21.63 -16.21 -7.31
N ARG A 121 -21.07 -15.13 -6.73
CA ARG A 121 -21.76 -13.86 -6.49
C ARG A 121 -21.27 -12.79 -7.48
N THR A 122 -22.16 -11.88 -7.87
CA THR A 122 -21.84 -10.83 -8.83
C THR A 122 -21.66 -9.50 -8.13
N VAL A 123 -20.52 -8.84 -8.35
CA VAL A 123 -20.24 -7.51 -7.80
C VAL A 123 -20.87 -6.44 -8.69
N GLU A 124 -21.77 -5.64 -8.11
CA GLU A 124 -22.44 -4.55 -8.82
C GLU A 124 -21.64 -3.24 -8.73
N LYS A 125 -21.07 -2.97 -7.55
CA LYS A 125 -20.38 -1.71 -7.25
C LYS A 125 -19.29 -1.92 -6.21
N ILE A 126 -18.17 -1.22 -6.37
CA ILE A 126 -17.06 -1.18 -5.40
C ILE A 126 -16.77 0.29 -5.09
N GLU A 127 -16.77 0.64 -3.81
CA GLU A 127 -16.45 1.97 -3.29
C GLU A 127 -15.30 1.88 -2.28
N LEU A 128 -14.44 2.91 -2.21
CA LEU A 128 -13.42 3.00 -1.18
C LEU A 128 -14.07 3.21 0.20
N ALA A 129 -13.63 2.47 1.22
CA ALA A 129 -13.99 2.76 2.60
C ALA A 129 -13.07 3.85 3.19
N GLU A 130 -13.43 4.36 4.38
CA GLU A 130 -12.58 5.32 5.11
C GLU A 130 -11.26 4.70 5.62
N LYS A 131 -11.20 3.37 5.70
CA LYS A 131 -10.03 2.62 6.19
C LYS A 131 -9.22 2.07 5.01
N GLU A 132 -7.90 2.15 5.14
CA GLU A 132 -6.95 1.57 4.19
C GLU A 132 -7.16 0.05 4.08
N ASP A 133 -7.09 -0.49 2.86
CA ASP A 133 -7.37 -1.89 2.50
C ASP A 133 -8.82 -2.37 2.75
N PHE A 134 -9.76 -1.47 3.08
CA PHE A 134 -11.19 -1.78 3.19
C PHE A 134 -11.99 -1.18 2.02
N PHE A 135 -12.96 -1.95 1.53
CA PHE A 135 -13.83 -1.58 0.42
C PHE A 135 -15.28 -1.89 0.75
N VAL A 136 -16.19 -1.02 0.32
CA VAL A 136 -17.63 -1.26 0.39
C VAL A 136 -18.04 -1.85 -0.95
N VAL A 137 -18.57 -3.08 -0.93
CA VAL A 137 -18.98 -3.81 -2.13
C VAL A 137 -20.48 -4.01 -2.10
N THR A 138 -21.16 -3.67 -3.18
CA THR A 138 -22.56 -4.03 -3.38
C THR A 138 -22.63 -5.36 -4.13
N VAL A 139 -23.19 -6.37 -3.48
CA VAL A 139 -23.35 -7.74 -4.01
C VAL A 139 -24.79 -8.17 -3.74
N ASP A 140 -25.48 -8.62 -4.79
CA ASP A 140 -26.89 -9.06 -4.71
C ASP A 140 -27.81 -8.03 -4.02
N GLY A 141 -27.61 -6.74 -4.30
CA GLY A 141 -28.32 -5.62 -3.66
C GLY A 141 -27.98 -5.33 -2.19
N GLN A 142 -27.06 -6.08 -1.56
CA GLN A 142 -26.58 -5.84 -0.19
C GLN A 142 -25.20 -5.19 -0.19
N LYS A 143 -24.96 -4.31 0.79
CA LYS A 143 -23.62 -3.75 1.04
C LYS A 143 -22.86 -4.65 1.99
N GLU A 144 -21.65 -5.01 1.62
CA GLU A 144 -20.70 -5.76 2.44
C GLU A 144 -19.39 -4.97 2.54
N LEU A 145 -18.70 -5.08 3.67
CA LEU A 145 -17.37 -4.49 3.84
C LEU A 145 -16.33 -5.59 3.65
N ILE A 146 -15.41 -5.44 2.69
CA ILE A 146 -14.34 -6.40 2.45
C ILE A 146 -12.98 -5.80 2.81
N GLU A 147 -12.12 -6.58 3.47
CA GLU A 147 -10.73 -6.24 3.77
C GLU A 147 -9.79 -7.05 2.87
N LEU A 148 -8.86 -6.37 2.18
CA LEU A 148 -7.82 -6.98 1.33
C LEU A 148 -6.42 -6.98 1.95
N GLY A 149 -6.22 -6.38 3.14
CA GLY A 149 -4.89 -6.16 3.71
C GLY A 149 -4.16 -7.41 4.23
N GLY A 150 -4.87 -8.55 4.35
CA GLY A 150 -4.30 -9.82 4.81
C GLY A 150 -4.01 -10.83 3.68
N PHE A 151 -3.66 -12.06 4.05
CA PHE A 151 -3.39 -13.14 3.07
C PHE A 151 -4.63 -13.59 2.28
N LYS A 152 -5.82 -13.36 2.82
CA LYS A 152 -7.11 -13.71 2.18
C LYS A 152 -8.10 -12.57 2.40
N PRO A 153 -8.99 -12.29 1.43
CA PRO A 153 -10.07 -11.34 1.63
C PRO A 153 -11.02 -11.81 2.72
N VAL A 154 -11.47 -10.89 3.57
CA VAL A 154 -12.42 -11.16 4.68
C VAL A 154 -13.63 -10.23 4.55
N ILE A 155 -14.83 -10.80 4.66
CA ILE A 155 -16.10 -10.07 4.60
C ILE A 155 -16.56 -9.75 6.03
N TYR A 156 -16.95 -8.50 6.26
CA TYR A 156 -17.57 -8.01 7.48
C TYR A 156 -19.00 -7.52 7.19
N PRO A 157 -19.93 -7.65 8.15
CA PRO A 157 -21.25 -7.05 8.05
C PRO A 157 -21.13 -5.53 7.90
N TYR A 158 -21.80 -4.95 6.91
CA TYR A 158 -21.90 -3.50 6.78
C TYR A 158 -23.07 -3.01 7.66
N GLU A 159 -22.78 -2.53 8.86
CA GLU A 159 -23.80 -1.89 9.70
C GLU A 159 -24.14 -0.51 9.12
N THR A 160 -25.41 -0.33 8.76
CA THR A 160 -26.02 0.95 8.34
C THR A 160 -26.17 1.93 9.49
#